data_AF-A0A7K0I6Z3-F1
#
_entry.id   AF-A0A7K0I6Z3-F1
#
_cell.length_a   1.000
_cell.length_b   1.000
_cell.length_c   1.000
_cell.angle_alpha   90.00
_cell.angle_beta   90.00
_cell.angle_gamma   90.00
#
_symmetry.space_group_name_H-M   'P 1'
#
loop_
_entity.id
_entity.type
_entity.pdbx_description
1 polymer ?
#
loop_
_entity_poly.entity_id
_entity_poly.type
_entity_poly.pdbx_seq_one_letter_code
_entity_poly.pdbx_strand_id
1 'polypeptide(L)'
;TLYVAFTRSKDELIVFAPRPKKIKEETGEVEKISSMADALWAGLYLEVKDTREGDTLVSLPSSFDTKEGIFELGSWWHPAAAKQDGQSPEEIAMARINSISPDDRLQLRLHGKGFFFDNARRKHGALMHEVLSQIRTQKDIPAAVEGYRLAGVINKDEAESLVVRLEELLEMPEVHPWYDGTARVLNEVDILFGKGLSKRPDRVMISEDKVVVIDYKFGEIQDKRYHNQVKNYMKLIRQMGYEKVEGYLWYVELGTIESVDS
;
A
#
# COMPACT_ATOMS: atom_id res chain seq x y z
N THR A 1 -2.87 -7.49 21.57
CA THR A 1 -3.76 -7.85 20.45
C THR A 1 -4.65 -9.05 20.76
N LEU A 2 -4.13 -10.15 21.32
CA LEU A 2 -4.93 -11.36 21.63
C LEU A 2 -6.09 -11.09 22.60
N TYR A 3 -5.83 -10.40 23.72
CA TYR A 3 -6.87 -10.02 24.69
C TYR A 3 -8.04 -9.30 24.03
N VAL A 4 -7.74 -8.27 23.22
CA VAL A 4 -8.76 -7.49 22.50
C VAL A 4 -9.56 -8.37 21.53
N ALA A 5 -8.92 -9.30 20.83
CA ALA A 5 -9.61 -10.21 19.90
C ALA A 5 -10.58 -11.15 20.64
N PHE A 6 -10.17 -11.71 21.77
CA PHE A 6 -10.97 -12.65 22.57
C PHE A 6 -12.05 -11.99 23.42
N THR A 7 -11.92 -10.69 23.73
CA THR A 7 -12.90 -9.97 24.56
C THR A 7 -13.86 -9.09 23.77
N ARG A 8 -13.67 -8.92 22.46
CA ARG A 8 -14.53 -8.07 21.61
C ARG A 8 -15.42 -8.83 20.64
N SER A 9 -15.21 -10.13 20.45
CA SER A 9 -16.16 -10.97 19.70
C SER A 9 -17.52 -10.93 20.38
N LYS A 10 -18.55 -10.47 19.65
CA LYS A 10 -19.90 -10.27 20.17
C LYS A 10 -20.79 -11.48 19.93
N ASP A 11 -20.70 -12.05 18.72
CA ASP A 11 -21.60 -13.12 18.28
C ASP A 11 -20.85 -14.46 18.12
N GLU A 12 -19.71 -14.48 17.40
CA GLU A 12 -18.90 -15.69 17.19
C GLU A 12 -17.40 -15.37 17.23
N LEU A 13 -16.58 -16.33 17.68
CA LEU A 13 -15.11 -16.26 17.70
C LEU A 13 -14.52 -17.50 17.06
N ILE A 14 -13.94 -17.35 15.86
CA ILE A 14 -13.23 -18.42 15.16
C ILE A 14 -11.73 -18.13 15.23
N VAL A 15 -10.96 -19.09 15.74
CA VAL A 15 -9.51 -18.95 15.93
C VAL A 15 -8.80 -20.11 15.27
N PHE A 16 -7.88 -19.79 14.37
CA PHE A 16 -6.96 -20.76 13.79
C PHE A 16 -5.58 -20.60 14.42
N ALA A 17 -5.06 -21.67 15.02
CA ALA A 17 -3.74 -21.69 15.62
C ALA A 17 -2.96 -22.92 15.13
N PRO A 18 -1.70 -22.76 14.67
CA PRO A 18 -0.88 -23.90 14.25
C PRO A 18 -0.63 -24.84 15.44
N ARG A 19 -0.71 -26.15 15.18
CA ARG A 19 -0.45 -27.17 16.20
C ARG A 19 1.02 -27.13 16.65
N PRO A 20 1.32 -27.08 17.97
CA PRO A 20 2.69 -27.08 18.48
C PRO A 20 3.45 -28.35 18.08
N LYS A 21 4.72 -28.20 17.69
CA LYS A 21 5.57 -29.33 17.24
C LYS A 21 5.96 -30.32 18.34
N LYS A 22 5.87 -29.91 19.60
CA LYS A 22 6.29 -30.68 20.78
C LYS A 22 5.23 -30.58 21.88
N ILE A 23 4.13 -31.31 21.68
CA ILE A 23 3.05 -31.43 22.66
C ILE A 23 2.92 -32.89 23.07
N LYS A 24 2.81 -33.16 24.38
CA LYS A 24 2.50 -34.51 24.87
C LYS A 24 0.99 -34.72 24.75
N GLU A 25 0.56 -35.54 23.81
CA GLU A 25 -0.88 -35.73 23.49
C GLU A 25 -1.73 -36.20 24.69
N GLU A 26 -1.14 -36.95 25.63
CA GLU A 26 -1.83 -37.48 26.82
C GLU A 26 -2.07 -36.44 27.93
N THR A 27 -1.28 -35.37 27.99
CA THR A 27 -1.31 -34.37 29.08
C THR A 27 -1.50 -32.95 28.59
N GLY A 28 -1.35 -32.70 27.29
CA GLY A 28 -1.38 -31.36 26.72
C GLY A 28 -0.20 -30.48 27.05
N GLU A 29 0.79 -31.01 27.77
CA GLU A 29 1.97 -30.25 28.16
C GLU A 29 2.76 -29.87 26.90
N VAL A 30 2.85 -28.56 26.68
CA VAL A 30 3.76 -27.99 25.69
C VAL A 30 5.11 -27.78 26.38
N GLU A 31 6.14 -28.51 25.94
CA GLU A 31 7.47 -28.49 26.58
C GLU A 31 8.11 -27.10 26.65
N LYS A 32 7.76 -26.22 25.70
CA LYS A 32 8.24 -24.85 25.64
C LYS A 32 7.20 -23.95 25.00
N ILE A 33 6.66 -23.01 25.78
CA ILE A 33 5.78 -21.95 25.26
C ILE A 33 6.67 -20.87 24.63
N SER A 34 6.72 -20.84 23.30
CA SER A 34 7.55 -19.89 22.54
C SER A 34 6.74 -18.95 21.65
N SER A 35 5.49 -19.33 21.36
CA SER A 35 4.56 -18.60 20.53
C SER A 35 3.20 -18.45 21.22
N MET A 36 2.40 -17.51 20.74
CA MET A 36 1.01 -17.35 21.20
C MET A 36 0.15 -18.58 20.90
N ALA A 37 0.45 -19.32 19.82
CA ALA A 37 -0.23 -20.57 19.51
C ALA A 37 0.06 -21.62 20.60
N ASP A 38 1.32 -21.77 21.02
CA ASP A 38 1.71 -22.68 22.11
C ASP A 38 0.95 -22.38 23.41
N ALA A 39 0.75 -21.09 23.73
CA ALA A 39 0.02 -20.66 24.91
C ALA A 39 -1.48 -20.96 24.83
N LEU A 40 -2.11 -20.77 23.66
CA LEU A 40 -3.51 -21.12 23.44
C LEU A 40 -3.72 -22.63 23.60
N TRP A 41 -2.86 -23.43 22.97
CA TRP A 41 -2.91 -24.88 23.08
C TRP A 41 -2.74 -25.34 24.53
N ALA A 42 -1.75 -24.83 25.27
CA ALA A 42 -1.59 -25.17 26.68
C ALA A 42 -2.83 -24.80 27.53
N GLY A 43 -3.48 -23.67 27.23
CA GLY A 43 -4.71 -23.23 27.88
C GLY A 43 -5.89 -24.19 27.73
N LEU A 44 -5.99 -24.88 26.59
CA LEU A 44 -7.06 -25.85 26.32
C LEU A 44 -6.94 -27.15 27.14
N TYR A 45 -5.75 -27.43 27.71
CA TYR A 45 -5.52 -28.57 28.58
C TYR A 45 -5.45 -28.22 30.07
N LEU A 46 -5.45 -26.92 30.39
CA LEU A 46 -5.42 -26.44 31.77
C LEU A 46 -6.82 -26.50 32.39
N GLU A 47 -6.97 -27.30 33.44
CA GLU A 47 -8.20 -27.33 34.24
C GLU A 47 -8.06 -26.33 35.40
N VAL A 48 -8.75 -25.20 35.29
CA VAL A 48 -8.89 -24.21 36.36
C VAL A 48 -10.35 -24.14 36.75
N LYS A 49 -10.65 -24.51 37.99
CA LYS A 49 -12.03 -24.67 38.47
C LYS A 49 -12.66 -23.35 38.88
N ASP A 50 -11.91 -22.50 39.56
CA ASP A 50 -12.42 -21.26 40.13
C ASP A 50 -11.47 -20.08 39.86
N THR A 51 -12.04 -18.87 39.75
CA THR A 51 -11.27 -17.63 39.76
C THR A 51 -10.66 -17.40 41.14
N ARG A 52 -9.71 -16.46 41.23
CA ARG A 52 -9.19 -15.99 42.52
C ARG A 52 -10.29 -15.40 43.43
N GLU A 53 -11.40 -14.97 42.85
CA GLU A 53 -12.56 -14.41 43.54
C GLU A 53 -13.63 -15.48 43.88
N GLY A 54 -13.39 -16.75 43.50
CA GLY A 54 -14.24 -17.89 43.83
C GLY A 54 -15.35 -18.19 42.82
N ASP A 55 -15.34 -17.54 41.65
CA ASP A 55 -16.32 -17.81 40.60
C ASP A 55 -15.92 -19.05 39.81
N THR A 56 -16.87 -19.95 39.58
CA THR A 56 -16.63 -21.18 38.82
C THR A 56 -16.39 -20.86 37.34
N LEU A 57 -15.27 -21.36 36.81
CA LEU A 57 -14.88 -21.21 35.42
C LEU A 57 -15.39 -22.37 34.56
N VAL A 58 -15.64 -22.08 33.29
CA VAL A 58 -15.96 -23.10 32.30
C VAL A 58 -14.70 -23.91 32.02
N SER A 59 -14.81 -25.22 32.14
CA SER A 59 -13.71 -26.13 31.81
C SER A 59 -13.51 -26.15 30.29
N LEU A 60 -12.35 -25.69 29.83
CA LEU A 60 -11.96 -25.77 28.42
C LEU A 60 -11.62 -27.22 27.99
N PRO A 61 -10.90 -28.03 28.80
CA PRO A 61 -10.58 -29.41 28.42
C PRO A 61 -11.80 -30.29 28.12
N SER A 62 -12.95 -30.04 28.76
CA SER A 62 -14.15 -30.86 28.54
C SER A 62 -14.77 -30.70 27.15
N SER A 63 -14.45 -29.61 26.45
CA SER A 63 -15.00 -29.28 25.13
C SER A 63 -13.93 -29.28 24.04
N PHE A 64 -12.76 -29.86 24.32
CA PHE A 64 -11.65 -29.95 23.39
C PHE A 64 -11.45 -31.37 22.85
N ASP A 65 -11.64 -31.56 21.55
CA ASP A 65 -11.26 -32.79 20.86
C ASP A 65 -9.76 -32.77 20.56
N THR A 66 -9.02 -33.54 21.35
CA THR A 66 -7.56 -33.67 21.26
C THR A 66 -7.07 -34.39 20.00
N LYS A 67 -7.91 -35.20 19.35
CA LYS A 67 -7.54 -35.96 18.14
C LYS A 67 -7.66 -35.08 16.89
N GLU A 68 -8.80 -34.40 16.77
CA GLU A 68 -9.06 -33.50 15.64
C GLU A 68 -8.45 -32.10 15.85
N GLY A 69 -8.07 -31.76 17.09
CA GLY A 69 -7.52 -30.46 17.44
C GLY A 69 -8.57 -29.35 17.43
N ILE A 70 -9.82 -29.70 17.71
CA ILE A 70 -10.99 -28.82 17.59
C ILE A 70 -11.54 -28.52 18.98
N PHE A 71 -11.63 -27.23 19.31
CA PHE A 71 -12.32 -26.75 20.50
C PHE A 71 -13.62 -26.07 20.08
N GLU A 72 -14.75 -26.55 20.59
CA GLU A 72 -16.07 -25.97 20.30
C GLU A 72 -16.83 -25.74 21.60
N LEU A 73 -17.24 -24.48 21.82
CA LEU A 73 -18.03 -24.10 22.99
C LEU A 73 -19.21 -23.25 22.54
N GLY A 74 -20.42 -23.72 22.86
CA GLY A 74 -21.68 -23.07 22.49
C GLY A 74 -22.48 -23.87 21.47
N SER A 75 -23.61 -23.30 21.03
CA SER A 75 -24.48 -23.89 20.02
C SER A 75 -24.19 -23.26 18.66
N TRP A 76 -23.44 -23.96 17.82
CA TRP A 76 -23.17 -23.56 16.44
C TRP A 76 -24.48 -23.54 15.65
N TRP A 77 -24.72 -22.46 14.90
CA TRP A 77 -25.64 -22.49 13.77
C TRP A 77 -25.09 -23.37 12.62
N HIS A 78 -25.54 -24.62 12.52
CA HIS A 78 -25.29 -25.39 11.30
C HIS A 78 -26.11 -24.81 10.15
N PRO A 79 -25.51 -24.52 8.98
CA PRO A 79 -26.28 -24.30 7.77
C PRO A 79 -27.12 -25.57 7.56
N ALA A 80 -28.44 -25.42 7.49
CA ALA A 80 -29.30 -26.53 7.07
C ALA A 80 -28.71 -27.09 5.78
N ALA A 81 -28.42 -28.41 5.76
CA ALA A 81 -27.77 -29.07 4.63
C ALA A 81 -28.38 -28.54 3.33
N ALA A 82 -27.58 -27.79 2.57
CA ALA A 82 -28.04 -27.22 1.33
C ALA A 82 -28.64 -28.36 0.51
N LYS A 83 -29.87 -28.18 0.00
CA LYS A 83 -30.34 -28.98 -1.11
C LYS A 83 -29.21 -28.97 -2.14
N GLN A 84 -28.82 -30.16 -2.60
CA GLN A 84 -27.86 -30.30 -3.69
C GLN A 84 -28.44 -29.67 -4.96
N ASP A 85 -28.44 -28.34 -5.05
CA ASP A 85 -28.38 -27.68 -6.33
C ASP A 85 -26.91 -27.69 -6.72
N GLY A 86 -26.61 -28.40 -7.82
CA GLY A 86 -25.28 -28.63 -8.36
C GLY A 86 -24.55 -27.38 -8.87
N GLN A 87 -24.76 -26.22 -8.24
CA GLN A 87 -23.92 -25.05 -8.41
C GLN A 87 -22.81 -25.14 -7.36
N SER A 88 -21.63 -25.55 -7.83
CA SER A 88 -20.37 -25.28 -7.13
C SER A 88 -20.35 -23.81 -6.73
N PRO A 89 -20.05 -23.46 -5.46
CA PRO A 89 -19.98 -22.07 -5.04
C PRO A 89 -19.01 -21.33 -5.97
N GLU A 90 -19.39 -20.14 -6.44
CA GLU A 90 -18.46 -19.27 -7.17
C GLU A 90 -17.28 -18.96 -6.24
N GLU A 91 -16.15 -19.61 -6.50
CA GLU A 91 -14.90 -19.31 -5.82
C GLU A 91 -14.48 -17.90 -6.22
N ILE A 92 -14.68 -16.94 -5.32
CA ILE A 92 -14.10 -15.60 -5.49
C ILE A 92 -12.59 -15.74 -5.32
N ALA A 93 -11.89 -15.88 -6.44
CA ALA A 93 -10.44 -15.86 -6.46
C ALA A 93 -9.95 -14.54 -5.87
N MET A 94 -9.30 -14.60 -4.70
CA MET A 94 -8.72 -13.42 -4.07
C MET A 94 -7.57 -12.90 -4.92
N ALA A 95 -7.85 -11.94 -5.80
CA ALA A 95 -6.85 -11.25 -6.59
C ALA A 95 -6.06 -10.30 -5.67
N ARG A 96 -4.95 -10.82 -5.11
CA ARG A 96 -3.94 -10.10 -4.30
C ARG A 96 -4.51 -9.38 -3.06
N ILE A 97 -4.26 -9.96 -1.89
CA ILE A 97 -4.38 -9.23 -0.63
C ILE A 97 -3.24 -8.22 -0.55
N ASN A 98 -3.53 -6.94 -0.77
CA ASN A 98 -2.58 -5.87 -0.50
C ASN A 98 -2.38 -5.76 1.02
N SER A 99 -1.35 -6.44 1.53
CA SER A 99 -0.94 -6.33 2.93
C SER A 99 -0.13 -5.05 3.12
N ILE A 100 -0.78 -4.05 3.71
CA ILE A 100 -0.11 -2.87 4.22
C ILE A 100 0.65 -3.27 5.50
N SER A 101 1.96 -2.97 5.56
CA SER A 101 2.82 -3.26 6.73
C SER A 101 2.20 -2.65 7.99
N PRO A 102 2.29 -3.26 9.18
CA PRO A 102 1.85 -2.65 10.44
C PRO A 102 2.39 -1.22 10.65
N ASP A 103 3.59 -0.92 10.15
CA ASP A 103 4.19 0.43 10.16
C ASP A 103 3.39 1.45 9.33
N ASP A 104 2.67 0.99 8.30
CA ASP A 104 1.85 1.78 7.38
C ASP A 104 0.35 1.76 7.76
N ARG A 105 -0.08 0.94 8.73
CA ARG A 105 -1.50 0.79 9.13
C ARG A 105 -2.03 1.95 9.98
N LEU A 106 -1.14 2.67 10.64
CA LEU A 106 -1.48 3.83 11.45
C LEU A 106 -1.00 5.11 10.75
N GLN A 107 -1.63 5.45 9.62
CA GLN A 107 -1.62 6.84 9.19
C GLN A 107 -2.51 7.64 10.13
N LEU A 108 -1.95 8.11 11.24
CA LEU A 108 -2.37 9.41 11.75
C LEU A 108 -2.34 10.37 10.55
N ARG A 109 -3.32 11.27 10.42
CA ARG A 109 -3.26 12.42 9.48
C ARG A 109 -2.09 13.34 9.85
N LEU A 110 -0.88 12.83 9.68
CA LEU A 110 0.41 13.46 9.90
C LEU A 110 1.27 13.32 8.64
N HIS A 111 0.67 12.95 7.50
CA HIS A 111 1.29 13.14 6.21
C HIS A 111 1.26 14.63 5.83
N GLY A 112 2.46 15.19 5.90
CA GLY A 112 2.90 16.30 5.07
C GLY A 112 2.62 17.66 5.65
N LYS A 113 3.68 18.38 6.02
CA LYS A 113 3.75 19.84 5.96
C LYS A 113 3.23 20.31 4.58
N GLY A 114 1.92 20.44 4.39
CA GLY A 114 1.34 20.84 3.11
C GLY A 114 -0.10 20.40 2.84
N PHE A 115 -0.63 19.33 3.45
CA PHE A 115 -2.03 18.93 3.13
C PHE A 115 -3.10 19.86 3.71
N PHE A 116 -2.72 20.79 4.58
CA PHE A 116 -3.53 21.91 5.06
C PHE A 116 -3.15 23.21 4.33
N PHE A 117 -3.17 23.22 3.00
CA PHE A 117 -3.25 24.50 2.29
C PHE A 117 -4.73 24.90 2.22
N ASP A 118 -5.07 26.10 2.70
CA ASP A 118 -6.42 26.72 2.59
C ASP A 118 -6.92 26.91 1.14
N ASN A 119 -6.19 26.41 0.13
CA ASN A 119 -6.50 26.60 -1.27
C ASN A 119 -6.61 25.26 -2.00
N ALA A 120 -7.82 24.93 -2.45
CA ALA A 120 -8.16 23.69 -3.16
C ALA A 120 -7.22 23.41 -4.36
N ARG A 121 -6.75 24.45 -5.04
CA ARG A 121 -5.82 24.32 -6.17
C ARG A 121 -4.46 23.74 -5.77
N ARG A 122 -3.90 24.16 -4.64
CA ARG A 122 -2.61 23.61 -4.17
C ARG A 122 -2.75 22.16 -3.72
N LYS A 123 -3.88 21.82 -3.09
CA LYS A 123 -4.20 20.44 -2.71
C LYS A 123 -4.29 19.55 -3.93
N HIS A 124 -4.96 20.03 -4.99
CA HIS A 124 -5.06 19.30 -6.26
C HIS A 124 -3.69 19.09 -6.91
N GLY A 125 -2.87 20.14 -7.01
CA GLY A 125 -1.53 20.02 -7.58
C GLY A 125 -0.61 19.08 -6.80
N ALA A 126 -0.69 19.08 -5.47
CA ALA A 126 0.05 18.14 -4.63
C ALA A 126 -0.39 16.69 -4.87
N LEU A 127 -1.71 16.43 -4.92
CA LEU A 127 -2.24 15.11 -5.24
C LEU A 127 -1.78 14.62 -6.61
N MET A 128 -1.86 15.49 -7.63
CA MET A 128 -1.44 15.13 -9.00
C MET A 128 0.06 14.82 -9.07
N HIS A 129 0.90 15.59 -8.39
CA HIS A 129 2.35 15.32 -8.28
C HIS A 129 2.61 13.97 -7.63
N GLU A 130 1.97 13.72 -6.48
CA GLU A 130 2.13 12.47 -5.74
C GLU A 130 1.65 11.27 -6.57
N VAL A 131 0.52 11.36 -7.26
CA VAL A 131 0.01 10.28 -8.13
C VAL A 131 0.96 10.02 -9.31
N LEU A 132 1.39 11.06 -10.03
CA LEU A 132 2.33 10.92 -11.16
C LEU A 132 3.68 10.33 -10.71
N SER A 133 4.14 10.66 -9.50
CA SER A 133 5.38 10.08 -8.94
C SER A 133 5.31 8.56 -8.76
N GLN A 134 4.11 7.98 -8.58
CA GLN A 134 3.90 6.54 -8.45
C GLN A 134 3.77 5.82 -9.80
N ILE A 135 3.53 6.56 -10.89
CA ILE A 135 3.26 5.99 -12.21
C ILE A 135 4.58 5.87 -12.99
N ARG A 136 4.99 4.64 -13.31
CA ARG A 136 6.13 4.40 -14.20
C ARG A 136 5.67 4.22 -15.63
N THR A 137 4.56 3.53 -15.83
CA THR A 137 3.94 3.26 -17.12
C THR A 137 2.44 3.52 -17.05
N GLN A 138 1.78 3.70 -18.20
CA GLN A 138 0.32 3.87 -18.22
C GLN A 138 -0.45 2.74 -17.50
N LYS A 139 0.10 1.51 -17.49
CA LYS A 139 -0.51 0.37 -16.80
C LYS A 139 -0.58 0.53 -15.28
N ASP A 140 0.22 1.43 -14.71
CA ASP A 140 0.27 1.69 -13.28
C ASP A 140 -0.83 2.67 -12.82
N ILE A 141 -1.52 3.37 -13.73
CA ILE A 141 -2.54 4.39 -13.40
C ILE A 141 -3.61 3.83 -12.45
N PRO A 142 -4.27 2.68 -12.74
CA PRO A 142 -5.38 2.22 -11.90
C PRO A 142 -4.90 1.87 -10.49
N ALA A 143 -3.73 1.22 -10.38
CA ALA A 143 -3.15 0.83 -9.09
C ALA A 143 -2.69 2.04 -8.27
N ALA A 144 -2.10 3.05 -8.93
CA ALA A 144 -1.67 4.29 -8.28
C ALA A 144 -2.87 5.04 -7.70
N VAL A 145 -3.92 5.26 -8.49
CA VAL A 145 -5.13 5.97 -8.04
C VAL A 145 -5.87 5.21 -6.94
N GLU A 146 -5.99 3.88 -7.06
CA GLU A 146 -6.64 3.05 -6.06
C GLU A 146 -5.95 3.12 -4.69
N GLY A 147 -4.63 3.28 -4.66
CA GLY A 147 -3.87 3.52 -3.42
C GLY A 147 -4.36 4.75 -2.65
N TYR A 148 -4.63 5.86 -3.35
CA TYR A 148 -5.15 7.09 -2.72
C TYR A 148 -6.63 6.97 -2.32
N ARG A 149 -7.42 6.19 -3.07
CA ARG A 149 -8.81 5.90 -2.71
C ARG A 149 -8.88 5.07 -1.42
N LEU A 150 -8.07 4.03 -1.32
CA LEU A 150 -7.98 3.17 -0.13
C LEU A 150 -7.43 3.91 1.09
N ALA A 151 -6.51 4.86 0.87
CA ALA A 151 -6.02 5.77 1.91
C ALA A 151 -7.05 6.83 2.33
N GLY A 152 -8.21 6.92 1.66
CA GLY A 152 -9.26 7.89 1.95
C GLY A 152 -8.89 9.33 1.60
N VAL A 153 -7.92 9.53 0.70
CA VAL A 153 -7.50 10.85 0.20
C VAL A 153 -8.50 11.39 -0.82
N ILE A 154 -9.04 10.50 -1.64
CA ILE A 154 -10.06 10.77 -2.67
C ILE A 154 -11.24 9.80 -2.51
N ASN A 155 -12.43 10.22 -2.94
CA ASN A 155 -13.62 9.37 -2.99
C ASN A 155 -13.67 8.56 -4.30
N LYS A 156 -14.71 7.72 -4.46
CA LYS A 156 -14.87 6.84 -5.63
C LYS A 156 -15.04 7.62 -6.93
N ASP A 157 -15.90 8.64 -6.94
CA ASP A 157 -16.19 9.43 -8.13
C ASP A 157 -14.97 10.27 -8.55
N GLU A 158 -14.23 10.81 -7.58
CA GLU A 158 -12.96 11.49 -7.80
C GLU A 158 -11.88 10.55 -8.38
N ALA A 159 -11.82 9.31 -7.89
CA ALA A 159 -10.90 8.30 -8.41
C ALA A 159 -11.22 7.95 -9.87
N GLU A 160 -12.49 7.70 -10.20
CA GLU A 160 -12.92 7.41 -11.57
C GLU A 160 -12.59 8.58 -12.52
N SER A 161 -12.91 9.82 -12.11
CA SER A 161 -12.56 11.01 -12.90
C SER A 161 -11.05 11.21 -13.06
N LEU A 162 -10.27 10.87 -12.04
CA LEU A 162 -8.82 11.02 -12.05
C LEU A 162 -8.15 10.01 -12.98
N VAL A 163 -8.62 8.76 -13.01
CA VAL A 163 -8.12 7.73 -13.94
C VAL A 163 -8.30 8.19 -15.38
N VAL A 164 -9.52 8.58 -15.77
CA VAL A 164 -9.81 9.05 -17.14
C VAL A 164 -8.91 10.22 -17.52
N ARG A 165 -8.77 11.19 -16.61
CA ARG A 165 -7.92 12.36 -16.84
C ARG A 165 -6.44 11.98 -17.02
N LEU A 166 -5.92 11.07 -16.20
CA LEU A 166 -4.53 10.61 -16.31
C LEU A 166 -4.30 9.84 -17.61
N GLU A 167 -5.24 9.00 -18.01
CA GLU A 167 -5.17 8.29 -19.30
C GLU A 167 -5.10 9.28 -20.46
N GLU A 168 -5.98 10.29 -20.50
CA GLU A 168 -5.94 11.35 -21.52
C GLU A 168 -4.61 12.12 -21.53
N LEU A 169 -4.09 12.47 -20.34
CA LEU A 169 -2.83 13.19 -20.21
C LEU A 169 -1.64 12.37 -20.69
N LEU A 170 -1.60 11.09 -20.37
CA LEU A 170 -0.49 10.19 -20.71
C LEU A 170 -0.57 9.65 -22.15
N GLU A 171 -1.71 9.79 -22.83
CA GLU A 171 -1.88 9.40 -24.23
C GLU A 171 -1.50 10.54 -25.21
N MET A 172 -1.23 11.75 -24.71
CA MET A 172 -0.76 12.85 -25.56
C MET A 172 0.51 12.44 -26.33
N PRO A 173 0.63 12.72 -27.64
CA PRO A 173 1.75 12.23 -28.46
C PRO A 173 3.15 12.60 -27.93
N GLU A 174 3.28 13.75 -27.27
CA GLU A 174 4.53 14.21 -26.67
C GLU A 174 4.83 13.53 -25.33
N VAL A 175 3.80 13.10 -24.60
CA VAL A 175 3.89 12.48 -23.26
C VAL A 175 3.94 10.97 -23.32
N HIS A 176 3.25 10.35 -24.28
CA HIS A 176 3.15 8.90 -24.42
C HIS A 176 4.53 8.20 -24.40
N PRO A 177 5.57 8.66 -25.14
CA PRO A 177 6.90 8.06 -25.09
C PRO A 177 7.55 8.11 -23.69
N TRP A 178 7.08 8.99 -22.81
CA TRP A 178 7.58 9.07 -21.44
C TRP A 178 7.02 7.96 -20.54
N TYR A 179 5.89 7.34 -20.90
CA TYR A 179 5.18 6.35 -20.09
C TYR A 179 4.90 5.02 -20.81
N ASP A 180 5.46 4.82 -22.00
CA ASP A 180 5.31 3.61 -22.82
C ASP A 180 6.06 2.37 -22.26
N GLY A 181 6.90 2.57 -21.24
CA GLY A 181 7.67 1.51 -20.58
C GLY A 181 8.94 1.09 -21.30
N THR A 182 9.36 1.82 -22.33
CA THR A 182 10.60 1.53 -23.07
C THR A 182 11.86 1.99 -22.34
N ALA A 183 11.76 3.08 -21.58
CA ALA A 183 12.87 3.66 -20.83
C ALA A 183 12.94 3.15 -19.38
N ARG A 184 14.15 3.16 -18.81
CA ARG A 184 14.31 2.98 -17.36
C ARG A 184 13.91 4.27 -16.66
N VAL A 185 12.82 4.21 -15.89
CA VAL A 185 12.24 5.35 -15.18
C VAL A 185 12.76 5.45 -13.74
N LEU A 186 13.16 6.66 -13.34
CA LEU A 186 13.53 7.05 -11.99
C LEU A 186 12.67 8.26 -11.56
N ASN A 187 11.61 8.01 -10.80
CA ASN A 187 10.77 9.06 -10.22
C ASN A 187 11.31 9.49 -8.86
N GLU A 188 11.32 10.78 -8.56
CA GLU A 188 11.69 11.35 -7.24
C GLU A 188 13.07 10.90 -6.71
N VAL A 189 14.02 10.62 -7.60
CA VAL A 189 15.37 10.16 -7.22
C VAL A 189 16.34 11.34 -7.08
N ASP A 190 17.03 11.41 -5.94
CA ASP A 190 18.02 12.45 -5.66
C ASP A 190 19.29 12.30 -6.52
N ILE A 191 19.64 13.37 -7.21
CA ILE A 191 20.92 13.60 -7.87
C ILE A 191 21.86 14.23 -6.84
N LEU A 192 22.86 13.47 -6.41
CA LEU A 192 23.87 13.96 -5.47
C LEU A 192 24.93 14.79 -6.19
N PHE A 193 25.18 16.00 -5.69
CA PHE A 193 26.27 16.85 -6.15
C PHE A 193 27.05 17.34 -4.93
N GLY A 194 28.38 17.42 -5.04
CA GLY A 194 29.31 17.43 -3.89
C GLY A 194 28.96 18.35 -2.70
N LYS A 195 29.58 18.07 -1.55
CA LYS A 195 29.33 18.72 -0.25
C LYS A 195 27.96 18.41 0.37
N GLY A 196 27.42 17.22 0.11
CA GLY A 196 26.17 16.74 0.72
C GLY A 196 24.91 17.44 0.20
N LEU A 197 24.99 18.08 -0.97
CA LEU A 197 23.84 18.70 -1.60
C LEU A 197 23.16 17.71 -2.56
N SER A 198 21.84 17.80 -2.67
CA SER A 198 21.07 17.00 -3.62
C SER A 198 20.07 17.85 -4.38
N LYS A 199 19.70 17.35 -5.56
CA LYS A 199 18.64 17.88 -6.40
C LYS A 199 17.73 16.74 -6.80
N ARG A 200 16.43 16.92 -6.64
CA ARG A 200 15.43 15.91 -6.98
C ARG A 200 14.59 16.38 -8.17
N PRO A 201 14.82 15.87 -9.38
CA PRO A 201 13.85 15.98 -10.46
C PRO A 201 12.64 15.09 -10.17
N ASP A 202 11.48 15.47 -10.70
CA ASP A 202 10.26 14.68 -10.54
C ASP A 202 10.35 13.34 -11.29
N ARG A 203 10.89 13.35 -12.52
CA ARG A 203 11.08 12.15 -13.33
C ARG A 203 12.33 12.22 -14.21
N VAL A 204 13.08 11.12 -14.24
CA VAL A 204 14.20 10.90 -15.16
C VAL A 204 13.98 9.59 -15.91
N MET A 205 14.12 9.62 -17.22
CA MET A 205 14.01 8.45 -18.10
C MET A 205 15.34 8.24 -18.79
N ILE A 206 15.87 7.02 -18.66
CA ILE A 206 17.16 6.64 -19.21
C ILE A 206 16.90 5.59 -20.30
N SER A 207 17.21 5.96 -21.53
CA SER A 207 17.20 5.06 -22.70
C SER A 207 18.63 4.83 -23.17
N GLU A 208 18.83 3.95 -24.15
CA GLU A 208 20.17 3.67 -24.70
C GLU A 208 20.83 4.92 -25.31
N ASP A 209 20.03 5.75 -25.99
CA ASP A 209 20.55 6.90 -26.74
C ASP A 209 20.59 8.20 -25.95
N LYS A 210 19.72 8.38 -24.96
CA LYS A 210 19.53 9.67 -24.27
C LYS A 210 18.92 9.53 -22.89
N VAL A 211 19.09 10.59 -22.10
CA VAL A 211 18.40 10.79 -20.82
C VAL A 211 17.44 11.97 -20.95
N VAL A 212 16.21 11.78 -20.50
CA VAL A 212 15.18 12.81 -20.50
C VAL A 212 14.79 13.13 -19.06
N VAL A 213 14.81 14.41 -18.69
CA VAL A 213 14.39 14.89 -17.36
C VAL A 213 13.11 15.69 -17.49
N ILE A 214 12.17 15.43 -16.60
CA ILE A 214 10.90 16.14 -16.52
C ILE A 214 10.71 16.70 -15.12
N ASP A 215 10.18 17.92 -15.07
CA ASP A 215 9.73 18.59 -13.86
C ASP A 215 8.29 19.09 -14.09
N TYR A 216 7.36 18.63 -13.27
CA TYR A 216 5.93 18.89 -13.39
C TYR A 216 5.55 20.25 -12.79
N LYS A 217 4.63 20.94 -13.45
CA LYS A 217 4.07 22.22 -12.99
C LYS A 217 2.55 22.16 -13.00
N PHE A 218 1.97 22.29 -11.81
CA PHE A 218 0.52 22.29 -11.59
C PHE A 218 -0.05 23.70 -11.41
N GLY A 219 0.80 24.72 -11.47
CA GLY A 219 0.38 26.12 -11.44
C GLY A 219 0.33 26.72 -12.84
N GLU A 220 -0.52 27.73 -13.03
CA GLU A 220 -0.68 28.46 -14.30
C GLU A 220 0.47 29.45 -14.58
N ILE A 221 1.30 29.75 -13.57
CA ILE A 221 2.38 30.73 -13.68
C ILE A 221 3.64 30.06 -14.20
N GLN A 222 4.01 30.42 -15.43
CA GLN A 222 5.31 30.09 -16.00
C GLN A 222 6.39 30.97 -15.35
N ASP A 223 7.33 30.35 -14.63
CA ASP A 223 8.42 31.04 -13.96
C ASP A 223 9.77 30.65 -14.59
N LYS A 224 10.58 31.65 -14.94
CA LYS A 224 11.95 31.46 -15.44
C LYS A 224 12.83 30.67 -14.47
N ARG A 225 12.52 30.67 -13.16
CA ARG A 225 13.21 29.85 -12.16
C ARG A 225 13.09 28.35 -12.43
N TYR A 226 11.98 27.89 -13.03
CA TYR A 226 11.80 26.48 -13.38
C TYR A 226 12.74 26.04 -14.51
N HIS A 227 12.98 26.91 -15.49
CA HIS A 227 13.97 26.65 -16.54
C HIS A 227 15.37 26.49 -15.95
N ASN A 228 15.76 27.37 -15.02
CA ASN A 228 17.06 27.27 -14.35
C ASN A 228 17.18 25.98 -13.54
N GLN A 229 16.09 25.50 -12.93
CA GLN A 229 16.07 24.24 -12.20
C GLN A 229 16.35 23.05 -13.12
N VAL A 230 15.62 22.93 -14.24
CA VAL A 230 15.82 21.85 -15.21
C VAL A 230 17.20 21.93 -15.87
N LYS A 231 17.69 23.13 -16.22
CA LYS A 231 19.07 23.32 -16.71
C LYS A 231 20.12 22.78 -15.75
N ASN A 232 19.94 23.01 -14.44
CA ASN A 232 20.83 22.48 -13.43
C ASN A 232 20.78 20.95 -13.39
N TYR A 233 19.60 20.34 -13.50
CA TYR A 233 19.47 18.87 -13.58
C TYR A 233 20.20 18.32 -14.80
N MET A 234 19.97 18.89 -15.98
CA MET A 234 20.63 18.49 -17.22
C MET A 234 22.16 18.58 -17.09
N LYS A 235 22.67 19.66 -16.49
CA LYS A 235 24.10 19.83 -16.24
C LYS A 235 24.65 18.75 -15.31
N LEU A 236 23.97 18.43 -14.21
CA LEU A 236 24.41 17.41 -13.26
C LEU A 236 24.44 16.02 -13.90
N ILE A 237 23.42 15.68 -14.70
CA ILE A 237 23.36 14.39 -15.40
C ILE A 237 24.46 14.29 -16.46
N ARG A 238 24.78 15.38 -17.17
CA ARG A 238 25.95 15.41 -18.07
C ARG A 238 27.27 15.18 -17.34
N GLN A 239 27.42 15.75 -16.14
CA GLN A 239 28.60 15.51 -15.31
C GLN A 239 28.73 14.06 -14.83
N MET A 240 27.64 13.27 -14.83
CA MET A 240 27.66 11.84 -14.55
C MET A 240 28.08 10.99 -15.75
N GLY A 241 28.29 11.58 -16.93
CA GLY A 241 28.78 10.90 -18.13
C GLY A 241 27.73 10.66 -19.21
N TYR A 242 26.51 11.18 -19.05
CA TYR A 242 25.48 11.11 -20.10
C TYR A 242 25.64 12.24 -21.11
N GLU A 243 25.87 11.92 -22.38
CA GLU A 243 26.14 12.93 -23.41
C GLU A 243 24.86 13.62 -23.91
N LYS A 244 23.83 12.84 -24.24
CA LYS A 244 22.55 13.35 -24.75
C LYS A 244 21.54 13.47 -23.61
N VAL A 245 21.32 14.70 -23.14
CA VAL A 245 20.37 15.01 -22.07
C VAL A 245 19.39 16.06 -22.54
N GLU A 246 18.11 15.73 -22.51
CA GLU A 246 16.96 16.60 -22.81
C GLU A 246 16.21 16.94 -21.52
N GLY A 247 15.67 18.15 -21.42
CA GLY A 247 14.94 18.62 -20.25
C GLY A 247 13.61 19.22 -20.65
N TYR A 248 12.56 18.93 -19.90
CA TYR A 248 11.20 19.40 -20.17
C TYR A 248 10.52 19.90 -18.90
N LEU A 249 9.76 20.99 -19.05
CA LEU A 249 8.77 21.43 -18.08
C LEU A 249 7.41 21.02 -18.60
N TRP A 250 6.67 20.25 -17.80
CA TRP A 250 5.32 19.84 -18.18
C TRP A 250 4.28 20.54 -17.30
N TYR A 251 3.53 21.46 -17.90
CA TYR A 251 2.43 22.15 -17.25
C TYR A 251 1.17 21.31 -17.36
N VAL A 252 1.01 20.37 -16.42
CA VAL A 252 0.02 19.29 -16.48
C VAL A 252 -1.41 19.82 -16.61
N GLU A 253 -1.76 20.86 -15.86
CA GLU A 253 -3.10 21.47 -15.91
C GLU A 253 -3.37 22.23 -17.21
N LEU A 254 -2.32 22.75 -17.86
CA LEU A 254 -2.42 23.50 -19.12
C LEU A 254 -2.29 22.58 -20.35
N GLY A 255 -1.85 21.34 -20.18
CA GLY A 255 -1.54 20.42 -21.28
C GLY A 255 -0.35 20.88 -22.13
N THR A 256 0.49 21.79 -21.61
CA THR A 256 1.60 22.39 -22.36
C THR A 256 2.93 21.83 -21.92
N ILE A 257 3.81 21.52 -22.87
CA ILE A 257 5.18 21.08 -22.63
C ILE A 257 6.14 22.16 -23.15
N GLU A 258 7.12 22.52 -22.33
CA GLU A 258 8.21 23.42 -22.73
C GLU A 258 9.54 22.67 -22.69
N SER A 259 10.22 22.61 -23.83
CA SER A 259 11.60 22.11 -23.89
C SER A 259 12.55 23.13 -23.30
N VAL A 260 13.45 22.68 -22.43
CA VAL A 260 14.47 23.53 -21.80
C VAL A 260 15.78 23.35 -22.54
N ASP A 261 16.24 24.42 -23.19
CA ASP A 261 17.52 24.41 -23.89
C ASP A 261 18.71 24.23 -22.95
N SER A 262 19.79 23.69 -23.51
CA SER A 262 21.03 23.35 -22.81
C SER A 262 21.85 24.56 -22.38
#